data_AF-A0A1G7Y7R0-F1
#
_entry.id   AF-A0A1G7Y7R0-F1
#
_cell.length_a   1.000
_cell.length_b   1.000
_cell.length_c   1.000
_cell.angle_alpha   90.00
_cell.angle_beta   90.00
_cell.angle_gamma   90.00
#
_symmetry.space_group_name_H-M   'P 1'
#
loop_
_entity.id
_entity.type
_entity.pdbx_description
1 polymer ?
#
loop_
_entity_poly.entity_id
_entity_poly.type
_entity_poly.pdbx_seq_one_letter_code
_entity_poly.pdbx_strand_id
1 'polypeptide(L)'
;MERWIIRFVALLCLAGSAGLLWTFGVFVVVPWRAGRLLALSASELQVLAASLGFGIGVGVAALHLFALGEKEAHPRRYAVLRAALIIALLAATSSGVLWSLQRG
;
A
#
# COMPACT_ATOMS: atom_id res chain seq x y z
N MET A 1 -6.84 7.58 -24.14
CA MET A 1 -6.34 6.25 -23.71
C MET A 1 -7.51 5.29 -23.62
N GLU A 2 -7.32 4.04 -24.01
CA GLU A 2 -8.35 3.02 -23.89
C GLU A 2 -8.60 2.68 -22.40
N ARG A 3 -9.87 2.56 -21.99
CA ARG A 3 -10.25 2.43 -20.57
C ARG A 3 -9.63 1.19 -19.91
N TRP A 4 -9.43 0.10 -20.66
CA TRP A 4 -8.80 -1.10 -20.13
C TRP A 4 -7.32 -0.90 -19.79
N ILE A 5 -6.59 -0.08 -20.56
CA ILE A 5 -5.17 0.24 -20.30
C ILE A 5 -5.04 0.98 -18.97
N ILE A 6 -5.90 1.98 -18.73
CA ILE A 6 -5.90 2.75 -17.47
C ILE A 6 -6.14 1.83 -16.28
N ARG A 7 -7.10 0.90 -16.40
CA ARG A 7 -7.37 -0.10 -15.35
C ARG A 7 -6.17 -1.01 -15.10
N PHE A 8 -5.53 -1.48 -16.16
CA PHE A 8 -4.36 -2.36 -16.05
C PHE A 8 -3.19 -1.66 -15.34
N VAL A 9 -2.87 -0.43 -15.75
CA VAL A 9 -1.83 0.37 -15.08
C VAL A 9 -2.20 0.64 -13.61
N ALA A 10 -3.46 0.96 -13.33
CA ALA A 10 -3.93 1.16 -11.96
C ALA A 10 -3.77 -0.10 -11.09
N LEU A 11 -4.02 -1.29 -11.64
CA LEU A 11 -3.81 -2.57 -10.95
C LEU A 11 -2.32 -2.83 -10.68
N LEU A 12 -1.43 -2.52 -11.62
CA LEU A 12 0.01 -2.64 -11.42
C LEU A 12 0.51 -1.69 -10.32
N CYS A 13 0.04 -0.45 -10.31
CA CYS A 13 0.35 0.50 -9.24
C CYS A 13 -0.18 0.00 -7.89
N LEU A 14 -1.41 -0.54 -7.85
CA LEU A 14 -1.98 -1.13 -6.64
C LEU A 14 -1.10 -2.29 -6.12
N ALA A 15 -0.66 -3.18 -7.00
CA ALA A 15 0.22 -4.28 -6.62
C ALA A 15 1.57 -3.80 -6.05
N GLY A 16 2.18 -2.80 -6.69
CA GLY A 16 3.42 -2.18 -6.18
C GLY A 16 3.23 -1.50 -4.83
N SER A 17 2.14 -0.76 -4.65
CA SER A 17 1.76 -0.13 -3.38
C SER A 17 1.56 -1.17 -2.27
N ALA A 18 0.84 -2.26 -2.57
CA ALA A 18 0.63 -3.36 -1.63
C ALA A 18 1.96 -4.01 -1.22
N GLY A 19 2.88 -4.24 -2.14
CA GLY A 19 4.21 -4.79 -1.83
C GLY A 19 5.04 -3.88 -0.92
N LEU A 20 5.03 -2.57 -1.16
CA LEU A 20 5.71 -1.59 -0.31
C LEU A 20 5.11 -1.52 1.10
N LEU A 21 3.78 -1.53 1.20
CA LEU A 21 3.09 -1.51 2.49
C LEU A 21 3.22 -2.84 3.27
N TRP A 22 3.27 -3.96 2.56
CA TRP A 22 3.62 -5.25 3.15
C TRP A 22 5.05 -5.21 3.72
N THR A 23 6.01 -4.68 2.96
CA THR A 23 7.41 -4.52 3.38
C THR A 23 7.51 -3.65 4.63
N PHE A 24 6.81 -2.52 4.67
CA PHE A 24 6.68 -1.70 5.87
C PHE A 24 6.16 -2.51 7.06
N GLY A 25 5.08 -3.27 6.88
CA GLY A 25 4.50 -4.13 7.91
C GLY A 25 5.49 -5.19 8.44
N VAL A 26 6.29 -5.78 7.56
CA VAL A 26 7.33 -6.76 7.94
C VAL A 26 8.39 -6.10 8.83
N PHE A 27 8.91 -4.94 8.43
CA PHE A 27 10.06 -4.32 9.10
C PHE A 27 9.68 -3.52 10.35
N VAL A 28 8.46 -2.96 10.44
CA VAL A 28 8.05 -2.16 11.61
C VAL A 28 7.98 -2.98 12.89
N VAL A 29 7.75 -4.30 12.77
CA VAL A 29 7.69 -5.22 13.92
C VAL A 29 9.04 -5.31 14.66
N VAL A 30 10.16 -5.16 13.96
CA VAL A 30 11.51 -5.29 14.55
C VAL A 30 11.77 -4.23 15.64
N PRO A 31 11.71 -2.92 15.36
CA PRO A 31 11.86 -1.89 16.39
C PRO A 31 10.68 -1.85 17.37
N TRP A 32 9.48 -2.29 16.97
CA TRP A 32 8.32 -2.40 17.86
C TRP A 32 8.57 -3.40 18.99
N ARG A 33 8.99 -4.62 18.68
CA ARG A 33 9.30 -5.64 19.69
C ARG A 33 10.42 -5.21 20.64
N ALA A 34 11.38 -4.45 20.13
CA ALA A 34 12.48 -3.91 20.92
C ALA A 34 12.10 -2.63 21.71
N GLY A 35 10.85 -2.16 21.66
CA GLY A 35 10.40 -0.96 22.38
C GLY A 35 11.05 0.34 21.91
N ARG A 36 11.68 0.34 20.72
CA ARG A 36 12.56 1.42 20.24
C ARG A 36 12.03 2.12 18.99
N LEU A 37 10.72 2.13 18.77
CA LEU A 37 10.10 2.82 17.63
C LEU A 37 10.43 4.33 17.58
N LEU A 38 10.71 4.95 18.72
CA LEU A 38 11.11 6.36 18.82
C LEU A 38 12.63 6.57 18.79
N ALA A 39 13.41 5.49 18.76
CA ALA A 39 14.87 5.49 18.77
C ALA A 39 15.40 4.65 17.59
N LEU A 40 14.91 4.98 16.39
CA LEU A 40 15.30 4.34 15.13
C LEU A 40 16.66 4.88 14.68
N SER A 41 17.48 3.99 14.11
CA SER A 41 18.64 4.42 13.33
C SER A 41 18.20 5.12 12.04
N ALA A 42 19.09 5.93 11.45
CA ALA A 42 18.80 6.64 10.20
C ALA A 42 18.41 5.69 9.05
N SER A 43 19.04 4.52 8.96
CA SER A 43 18.74 3.51 7.93
C SER A 43 17.38 2.86 8.15
N GLU A 44 17.03 2.51 9.40
CA GLU A 44 15.70 1.96 9.73
C GLU A 44 14.60 2.97 9.43
N LEU A 45 14.82 4.24 9.79
CA LEU A 45 13.90 5.32 9.47
C LEU A 45 13.74 5.48 7.96
N GLN A 46 14.83 5.46 7.19
CA GLN A 46 14.78 5.54 5.72
C GLN A 46 13.97 4.39 5.12
N VAL A 47 14.22 3.16 5.54
CA VAL A 47 13.51 1.98 5.01
C VAL A 47 12.02 2.04 5.34
N LEU A 48 11.67 2.36 6.60
CA LEU A 48 10.28 2.44 7.03
C LEU A 48 9.56 3.62 6.37
N ALA A 49 10.17 4.81 6.35
CA ALA A 49 9.59 6.00 5.75
C ALA A 49 9.47 5.88 4.23
N ALA A 50 10.47 5.32 3.54
CA ALA A 50 10.40 5.11 2.10
C ALA A 50 9.30 4.11 1.75
N SER A 51 9.25 2.95 2.44
CA SER A 51 8.24 1.93 2.18
C SER A 51 6.82 2.45 2.43
N LEU A 52 6.62 3.18 3.53
CA LEU A 52 5.32 3.79 3.85
C LEU A 52 4.97 4.91 2.88
N GLY A 53 5.89 5.85 2.64
CA GLY A 53 5.69 7.03 1.81
C GLY A 53 5.44 6.68 0.35
N PHE A 54 6.30 5.85 -0.25
CA PHE A 54 6.09 5.38 -1.63
C PHE A 54 4.88 4.46 -1.71
N GLY A 55 4.63 3.60 -0.71
CA GLY A 55 3.43 2.76 -0.66
C GLY A 55 2.15 3.60 -0.74
N ILE A 56 2.02 4.63 0.10
CA ILE A 56 0.88 5.54 0.08
C ILE A 56 0.82 6.33 -1.23
N GLY A 57 1.95 6.90 -1.68
CA GLY A 57 2.01 7.71 -2.89
C GLY A 57 1.55 6.94 -4.13
N VAL A 58 2.03 5.71 -4.31
CA VAL A 58 1.64 4.84 -5.41
C VAL A 58 0.18 4.40 -5.26
N GLY A 59 -0.31 4.15 -4.04
CA GLY A 59 -1.72 3.83 -3.78
C GLY A 59 -2.67 4.98 -4.14
N VAL A 60 -2.28 6.22 -3.84
CA VAL A 60 -3.01 7.43 -4.24
C VAL A 60 -3.00 7.57 -5.77
N ALA A 61 -1.85 7.33 -6.42
CA ALA A 61 -1.77 7.35 -7.89
C ALA A 61 -2.68 6.29 -8.53
N ALA A 62 -2.73 5.08 -7.98
CA ALA A 62 -3.64 4.02 -8.43
C ALA A 62 -5.12 4.45 -8.30
N LEU A 63 -5.51 5.08 -7.19
CA LEU A 63 -6.85 5.63 -7.01
C LEU A 63 -7.19 6.73 -8.02
N HIS A 64 -6.22 7.59 -8.36
CA HIS A 64 -6.40 8.63 -9.37
C HIS A 64 -6.62 8.02 -10.76
N LEU A 65 -5.84 6.99 -11.13
CA LEU A 65 -6.04 6.27 -12.39
C LEU A 65 -7.41 5.60 -12.47
N PHE A 66 -7.86 4.95 -11.39
CA PHE A 66 -9.21 4.39 -11.34
C PHE A 66 -10.30 5.47 -11.43
N ALA A 67 -10.08 6.65 -10.85
CA ALA A 67 -11.02 7.76 -10.97
C ALA A 67 -11.15 8.23 -12.42
N LEU A 68 -10.03 8.37 -13.14
CA LEU A 68 -10.02 8.74 -14.56
C LEU A 68 -10.71 7.69 -15.45
N GLY A 69 -10.57 6.40 -15.12
CA GLY A 69 -11.16 5.31 -15.89
C GLY A 69 -12.66 5.10 -15.64
N GLU A 70 -13.12 5.21 -14.39
CA GLU A 70 -14.44 4.72 -13.97
C GLU A 70 -15.40 5.78 -13.45
N LYS A 71 -14.93 6.92 -12.93
CA LYS A 71 -15.77 7.83 -12.14
C LYS A 71 -16.95 8.41 -12.94
N GLU A 72 -16.71 8.80 -14.20
CA GLU A 72 -17.72 9.42 -15.04
C GLU A 72 -18.72 8.40 -15.63
N ALA A 73 -18.26 7.19 -15.93
CA ALA A 73 -19.11 6.20 -16.58
C ALA A 73 -19.81 5.23 -15.61
N HIS A 74 -19.19 4.91 -14.47
CA HIS A 74 -19.69 3.93 -13.52
C HIS A 74 -19.33 4.31 -12.06
N PRO A 75 -19.98 5.34 -11.48
CA PRO A 75 -19.62 5.85 -10.15
C PRO A 75 -19.73 4.80 -9.03
N ARG A 76 -20.69 3.87 -9.13
CA ARG A 76 -20.80 2.74 -8.18
C ARG A 76 -19.61 1.78 -8.26
N ARG A 77 -19.12 1.48 -9.46
CA ARG A 77 -17.93 0.61 -9.64
C ARG A 77 -16.69 1.27 -9.08
N TYR A 78 -16.53 2.57 -9.30
CA TYR A 78 -15.45 3.34 -8.71
C TYR A 78 -15.47 3.30 -7.16
N ALA A 79 -16.63 3.45 -6.54
CA ALA A 79 -16.76 3.36 -5.08
C ALA A 79 -16.34 1.98 -4.54
N VAL A 80 -16.77 0.90 -5.20
CA VAL A 80 -16.39 -0.47 -4.84
C VAL A 80 -14.88 -0.69 -5.03
N LEU A 81 -14.30 -0.27 -6.16
CA LEU A 81 -12.87 -0.39 -6.42
C LEU A 81 -12.03 0.39 -5.40
N ARG A 82 -12.45 1.59 -5.04
CA ARG A 82 -11.80 2.40 -4.01
C ARG A 82 -11.81 1.70 -2.66
N ALA A 83 -12.96 1.17 -2.23
CA ALA A 83 -13.08 0.43 -0.98
C ALA A 83 -12.20 -0.84 -1.01
N ALA A 84 -12.26 -1.61 -2.09
CA ALA A 84 -11.44 -2.81 -2.28
C ALA A 84 -9.94 -2.50 -2.23
N LEU A 85 -9.49 -1.39 -2.83
CA LEU A 85 -8.10 -0.95 -2.77
C LEU A 85 -7.68 -0.63 -1.35
N ILE A 86 -8.46 0.17 -0.61
CA ILE A 86 -8.15 0.51 0.78
C ILE A 86 -8.05 -0.76 1.64
N ILE A 87 -9.00 -1.69 1.50
CA ILE A 87 -8.98 -2.97 2.21
C ILE A 87 -7.75 -3.78 1.83
N ALA A 88 -7.40 -3.86 0.55
CA ALA A 88 -6.23 -4.61 0.08
C ALA A 88 -4.91 -4.04 0.64
N LEU A 89 -4.77 -2.71 0.71
CA LEU A 89 -3.59 -2.07 1.29
C LEU A 89 -3.48 -2.33 2.80
N LEU A 90 -4.60 -2.22 3.54
CA LEU A 90 -4.63 -2.55 4.97
C LEU A 90 -4.33 -4.03 5.22
N ALA A 91 -4.87 -4.92 4.41
CA ALA A 91 -4.60 -6.36 4.47
C ALA A 91 -3.13 -6.67 4.14
N ALA A 92 -2.54 -5.97 3.18
CA ALA A 92 -1.12 -6.11 2.84
C ALA A 92 -0.22 -5.70 4.01
N THR A 93 -0.47 -4.54 4.63
CA THR A 93 0.28 -4.13 5.84
C THR A 93 0.10 -5.13 6.99
N SER A 94 -1.15 -5.52 7.26
CA SER A 94 -1.47 -6.44 8.37
C SER A 94 -0.85 -7.82 8.16
N SER A 95 -0.86 -8.33 6.93
CA SER A 95 -0.22 -9.62 6.61
C SER A 95 1.31 -9.55 6.71
N GLY A 96 1.93 -8.41 6.39
CA GLY A 96 3.36 -8.18 6.65
C GLY A 96 3.70 -8.21 8.14
N VAL A 97 2.88 -7.56 8.97
CA VAL A 97 3.03 -7.60 10.43
C VAL A 97 2.90 -9.04 10.95
N LEU A 98 1.82 -9.74 10.57
CA LEU A 98 1.58 -11.12 10.98
C LEU A 98 2.71 -12.07 10.56
N TRP A 99 3.24 -11.90 9.35
CA TRP A 99 4.36 -12.68 8.84
C TRP A 99 5.61 -12.59 9.71
N SER A 100 5.92 -11.39 10.19
CA SER A 100 7.03 -11.16 11.13
C SER A 100 6.70 -11.67 12.53
N LEU A 101 5.45 -11.51 12.98
CA LEU A 101 5.02 -12.02 14.29
C LEU A 101 5.11 -13.54 14.41
N GLN A 102 4.87 -14.27 13.32
CA GLN A 102 4.97 -15.72 13.27
C GLN A 102 6.42 -16.25 13.24
N ARG A 103 7.40 -15.38 12.94
CA ARG A 103 8.81 -15.78 12.70
C ARG A 103 9.78 -15.39 13.79
N GLY A 104 9.42 -14.47 14.66
CA GLY A 104 10.23 -14.10 15.82
C GLY A 104 9.56 -14.51 17.10
#